data_AF-A0A6V8E6F2-F1
#
_entry.id   AF-A0A6V8E6F2-F1
#
_cell.length_a   1.000
_cell.length_b   1.000
_cell.length_c   1.000
_cell.angle_alpha   90.00
_cell.angle_beta   90.00
_cell.angle_gamma   90.00
#
_symmetry.space_group_name_H-M   'P 1'
#
loop_
_entity.id
_entity.type
_entity.pdbx_description
1 polymer ?
#
loop_
_entity_poly.entity_id
_entity_poly.type
_entity_poly.pdbx_seq_one_letter_code
_entity_poly.pdbx_strand_id
1 'polypeptide(L)'
;RILSNLAGHRLARVRAVFTPEEMASDGSREDGLAVIQGILEAHAFAVEDPYRATTHNKGVMNAISSVALACGQDWRAIEAGCHAWTTMQDGRYTSMSKWSQTSEGNLLGTMELPMAVGIVGGASKVHPAAQANLAILGVETAQELAGIILCAGLAQNLGALRALSTKGIQAGHMKLHAKNMAVSAGAVGDEVDALAARLQAYEGHRTQTMVEAWLEELRQG
;
A
#
# COMPACT_ATOMS: atom_id res chain seq x y z
N ARG A 1 -15.24 7.67 33.55
CA ARG A 1 -13.83 8.06 33.26
C ARG A 1 -13.34 7.15 32.15
N ILE A 2 -13.12 7.66 30.94
CA ILE A 2 -12.75 6.87 29.75
C ILE A 2 -11.79 7.71 28.88
N LEU A 3 -10.87 7.05 28.17
CA LEU A 3 -9.93 7.72 27.26
C LEU A 3 -10.59 8.04 25.90
N SER A 4 -9.97 8.92 25.12
CA SER A 4 -10.31 9.18 23.71
C SER A 4 -9.27 8.56 22.79
N ASN A 5 -9.70 7.88 21.72
CA ASN A 5 -8.81 7.35 20.68
C ASN A 5 -8.49 8.39 19.59
N LEU A 6 -9.19 9.53 19.56
CA LEU A 6 -8.74 10.69 18.78
C LEU A 6 -7.56 11.33 19.51
N ALA A 7 -6.39 10.70 19.39
CA ALA A 7 -5.16 11.09 20.07
C ALA A 7 -4.46 12.27 19.38
N GLY A 8 -5.19 13.36 19.13
CA GLY A 8 -4.71 14.53 18.39
C GLY A 8 -3.54 15.28 19.04
N HIS A 9 -3.23 15.00 20.30
CA HIS A 9 -2.04 15.52 20.99
C HIS A 9 -0.80 14.64 20.84
N ARG A 10 -0.93 13.48 20.17
CA ARG A 10 0.14 12.49 19.98
C ARG A 10 0.27 12.14 18.49
N LEU A 11 0.76 13.12 17.74
CA LEU A 11 0.94 13.02 16.29
C LEU A 11 2.34 12.50 15.96
N ALA A 12 2.40 11.59 14.99
CA ALA A 12 3.62 11.27 14.27
C ALA A 12 3.62 12.01 12.92
N ARG A 13 4.81 12.34 12.41
CA ARG A 13 5.00 13.04 11.14
C ARG A 13 6.09 12.35 10.32
N VAL A 14 5.87 12.25 9.02
CA VAL A 14 6.87 11.73 8.08
C VAL A 14 6.89 12.58 6.81
N ARG A 15 8.08 12.69 6.22
CA ARG A 15 8.33 13.34 4.93
C ARG A 15 9.31 12.50 4.12
N ALA A 16 9.04 12.35 2.83
CA ALA A 16 9.96 11.76 1.87
C ALA A 16 9.98 12.59 0.57
N VAL A 17 11.14 12.65 -0.08
CA VAL A 17 11.34 13.35 -1.35
C VAL A 17 11.95 12.36 -2.33
N PHE A 18 11.41 12.29 -3.55
CA PHE A 18 11.87 11.40 -4.60
C PHE A 18 12.15 12.20 -5.87
N THR A 19 13.30 11.99 -6.49
CA THR A 19 13.62 12.63 -7.77
C THR A 19 12.84 11.96 -8.91
N PRO A 20 12.64 12.63 -10.06
CA PRO A 20 12.05 11.99 -11.23
C PRO A 20 12.78 10.70 -11.62
N GLU A 21 14.11 10.70 -11.57
CA GLU A 21 14.95 9.55 -11.92
C GLU A 21 14.71 8.34 -10.99
N GLU A 22 14.49 8.57 -9.69
CA GLU A 22 14.11 7.50 -8.74
C GLU A 22 12.69 6.96 -8.98
N MET A 23 11.80 7.80 -9.52
CA MET A 23 10.40 7.44 -9.77
C MET A 23 10.20 6.71 -11.11
N ALA A 24 11.10 6.95 -12.05
CA ALA A 24 11.07 6.39 -13.39
C ALA A 24 11.13 4.86 -13.41
N SER A 25 10.46 4.27 -14.39
CA SER A 25 10.48 2.83 -14.66
C SER A 25 11.63 2.45 -15.60
N ASP A 26 12.04 3.37 -16.48
CA ASP A 26 13.15 3.18 -17.41
C ASP A 26 14.41 4.00 -17.04
N GLY A 27 14.37 4.70 -15.90
CA GLY A 27 15.44 5.56 -15.41
C GLY A 27 15.50 6.95 -16.08
N SER A 28 14.63 7.23 -17.05
CA SER A 28 14.57 8.52 -17.72
C SER A 28 13.83 9.56 -16.89
N ARG A 29 14.32 10.81 -16.92
CA ARG A 29 13.66 11.93 -16.23
C ARG A 29 12.23 12.16 -16.75
N GLU A 30 12.00 11.98 -18.05
CA GLU A 30 10.71 12.20 -18.68
C GLU A 30 9.65 11.21 -18.18
N ASP A 31 9.96 9.92 -18.15
CA ASP A 31 9.08 8.90 -17.56
C ASP A 31 8.84 9.17 -16.08
N GLY A 32 9.89 9.53 -15.34
CA GLY A 32 9.80 9.95 -13.95
C GLY A 32 8.80 11.07 -13.71
N LEU A 33 8.85 12.13 -14.53
CA LEU A 33 7.91 13.26 -14.46
C LEU A 33 6.48 12.83 -14.79
N ALA A 34 6.28 11.93 -15.76
CA ALA A 34 4.97 11.38 -16.09
C ALA A 34 4.39 10.54 -14.94
N VAL A 35 5.20 9.70 -14.30
CA VAL A 35 4.82 8.90 -13.12
C VAL A 35 4.42 9.82 -11.95
N ILE A 36 5.22 10.86 -11.70
CA ILE A 36 4.93 11.87 -10.67
C ILE A 36 3.60 12.55 -10.95
N GLN A 37 3.37 13.00 -12.18
CA GLN A 37 2.13 13.65 -12.57
C GLN A 37 0.91 12.75 -12.32
N GLY A 38 0.98 11.47 -12.71
CA GLY A 38 -0.12 10.54 -12.44
C GLY A 38 -0.33 10.24 -10.96
N ILE A 39 0.72 10.28 -10.12
CA ILE A 39 0.59 10.19 -8.65
C ILE A 39 -0.16 11.42 -8.11
N LEU A 40 0.15 12.62 -8.59
CA LEU A 40 -0.51 13.86 -8.17
C LEU A 40 -1.99 13.86 -8.58
N GLU A 41 -2.31 13.38 -9.77
CA GLU A 41 -3.71 13.23 -10.23
C GLU A 41 -4.48 12.22 -9.38
N ALA A 42 -3.90 11.06 -9.09
CA ALA A 42 -4.50 10.04 -8.24
C ALA A 42 -4.67 10.53 -6.79
N HIS A 43 -3.74 11.33 -6.28
CA HIS A 43 -3.85 11.99 -4.98
C HIS A 43 -4.95 13.04 -4.97
N ALA A 44 -5.03 13.91 -5.98
CA ALA A 44 -6.08 14.91 -6.10
C ALA A 44 -7.47 14.27 -6.10
N PHE A 45 -7.64 13.14 -6.80
CA PHE A 45 -8.89 12.38 -6.75
C PHE A 45 -9.23 11.91 -5.33
N ALA A 46 -8.25 11.43 -4.56
CA ALA A 46 -8.47 11.04 -3.16
C ALA A 46 -8.72 12.21 -2.20
N VAL A 47 -8.28 13.42 -2.55
CA VAL A 47 -8.56 14.63 -1.76
C VAL A 47 -10.00 15.10 -1.96
N GLU A 48 -10.49 15.04 -3.19
CA GLU A 48 -11.82 15.59 -3.55
C GLU A 48 -12.98 14.63 -3.34
N ASP A 49 -12.77 13.32 -3.53
CA ASP A 49 -13.84 12.32 -3.44
C ASP A 49 -13.67 11.40 -2.21
N PRO A 50 -14.61 11.42 -1.23
CA PRO A 50 -14.56 10.54 -0.06
C PRO A 50 -14.61 9.04 -0.41
N TYR A 51 -15.22 8.64 -1.53
CA TYR A 51 -15.19 7.24 -1.99
C TYR A 51 -13.76 6.81 -2.33
N ARG A 52 -13.03 7.67 -3.03
CA ARG A 52 -11.62 7.42 -3.32
C ARG A 52 -10.75 7.56 -2.07
N ALA A 53 -10.98 8.59 -1.25
CA ALA A 53 -10.26 8.81 0.02
C ALA A 53 -10.33 7.57 0.92
N THR A 54 -11.49 6.91 0.98
CA THR A 54 -11.69 5.69 1.76
C THR A 54 -10.74 4.58 1.29
N THR A 55 -10.67 4.35 -0.01
CA THR A 55 -9.78 3.33 -0.60
C THR A 55 -8.31 3.72 -0.46
N HIS A 56 -8.00 5.00 -0.62
CA HIS A 56 -6.66 5.56 -0.45
C HIS A 56 -6.11 5.36 0.96
N ASN A 57 -6.92 5.72 1.96
CA ASN A 57 -6.58 5.58 3.37
C ASN A 57 -6.52 4.11 3.79
N LYS A 58 -7.43 3.26 3.29
CA LYS A 58 -7.32 1.80 3.47
C LYS A 58 -5.95 1.28 3.01
N GLY A 59 -5.43 1.80 1.89
CA GLY A 59 -4.10 1.49 1.39
C GLY A 59 -2.98 1.85 2.39
N VAL A 60 -3.07 3.02 3.02
CA VAL A 60 -2.15 3.43 4.11
C VAL A 60 -2.25 2.44 5.28
N MET A 61 -3.46 2.11 5.68
CA MET A 61 -3.71 1.26 6.85
C MET A 61 -3.29 -0.20 6.66
N ASN A 62 -3.24 -0.71 5.42
CA ASN A 62 -2.65 -2.03 5.12
C ASN A 62 -1.26 -2.20 5.76
N ALA A 63 -0.41 -1.16 5.71
CA ALA A 63 0.91 -1.21 6.33
C ALA A 63 0.87 -0.84 7.80
N ILE A 64 0.20 0.27 8.16
CA ILE A 64 0.14 0.74 9.55
C ILE A 64 -0.40 -0.35 10.48
N SER A 65 -1.53 -0.95 10.13
CA SER A 65 -2.18 -1.98 10.94
C SER A 65 -1.38 -3.27 11.00
N SER A 66 -0.66 -3.62 9.93
CA SER A 66 0.22 -4.80 9.91
C SER A 66 1.42 -4.63 10.85
N VAL A 67 2.11 -3.49 10.79
CA VAL A 67 3.25 -3.21 11.68
C VAL A 67 2.78 -3.07 13.13
N ALA A 68 1.65 -2.38 13.34
CA ALA A 68 1.03 -2.25 14.66
C ALA A 68 0.72 -3.62 15.28
N LEU A 69 0.07 -4.51 14.54
CA LEU A 69 -0.25 -5.86 14.99
C LEU A 69 1.02 -6.66 15.29
N ALA A 70 2.00 -6.63 14.39
CA ALA A 70 3.28 -7.32 14.56
C ALA A 70 4.03 -6.87 15.81
N CYS A 71 3.93 -5.60 16.19
CA CYS A 71 4.56 -5.02 17.37
C CYS A 71 3.67 -5.06 18.62
N GLY A 72 2.57 -5.81 18.60
CA GLY A 72 1.67 -5.97 19.75
C GLY A 72 0.89 -4.71 20.15
N GLN A 73 0.65 -3.81 19.20
CA GLN A 73 -0.12 -2.58 19.39
C GLN A 73 -1.62 -2.81 19.17
N ASP A 74 -2.46 -1.93 19.74
CA ASP A 74 -3.90 -1.93 19.43
C ASP A 74 -4.15 -1.24 18.10
N TRP A 75 -4.21 -2.03 17.03
CA TRP A 75 -4.49 -1.52 15.69
C TRP A 75 -5.88 -0.88 15.56
N ARG A 76 -6.88 -1.26 16.37
CA ARG A 76 -8.22 -0.65 16.30
C ARG A 76 -8.19 0.78 16.84
N ALA A 77 -7.44 1.03 17.91
CA ALA A 77 -7.26 2.37 18.46
C ALA A 77 -6.55 3.30 17.45
N ILE A 78 -5.53 2.77 16.76
CA ILE A 78 -4.80 3.49 15.71
C ILE A 78 -5.71 3.79 14.52
N GLU A 79 -6.40 2.78 13.97
CA GLU A 79 -7.38 2.94 12.87
C GLU A 79 -8.43 4.00 13.18
N ALA A 80 -9.07 3.91 14.35
CA ALA A 80 -10.09 4.87 14.76
C ALA A 80 -9.53 6.30 14.85
N GLY A 81 -8.33 6.47 15.43
CA GLY A 81 -7.67 7.76 15.53
C GLY A 81 -7.29 8.34 14.17
N CYS A 82 -6.67 7.54 13.30
CA CYS A 82 -6.25 7.94 11.96
C CYS A 82 -7.45 8.34 11.09
N HIS A 83 -8.50 7.51 11.05
CA HIS A 83 -9.69 7.78 10.24
C HIS A 83 -10.49 8.98 10.74
N ALA A 84 -10.60 9.19 12.06
CA ALA A 84 -11.24 10.39 12.62
C ALA A 84 -10.39 11.65 12.39
N TRP A 85 -9.05 11.53 12.36
CA TRP A 85 -8.16 12.67 12.16
C TRP A 85 -8.34 13.34 10.81
N THR A 86 -8.70 12.58 9.76
CA THR A 86 -8.84 13.12 8.41
C THR A 86 -9.95 14.16 8.30
N THR A 87 -10.97 14.10 9.18
CA THR A 87 -12.08 15.06 9.20
C THR A 87 -11.80 16.29 10.08
N MET A 88 -10.68 16.34 10.80
CA MET A 88 -10.47 17.36 11.84
C MET A 88 -10.15 18.75 11.29
N GLN A 89 -9.72 18.86 10.03
CA GLN A 89 -9.35 20.14 9.44
C GLN A 89 -10.56 20.90 8.87
N ASP A 90 -11.41 20.23 8.10
CA ASP A 90 -12.51 20.84 7.33
C ASP A 90 -13.86 20.10 7.48
N GLY A 91 -13.93 19.07 8.33
CA GLY A 91 -15.12 18.24 8.50
C GLY A 91 -15.37 17.25 7.37
N ARG A 92 -14.58 17.24 6.29
CA ARG A 92 -14.71 16.33 5.16
C ARG A 92 -13.73 15.17 5.31
N TYR A 93 -14.19 13.95 5.07
CA TYR A 93 -13.30 12.81 5.06
C TYR A 93 -12.41 12.85 3.81
N THR A 94 -11.09 12.99 4.02
CA THR A 94 -10.10 13.20 2.96
C THR A 94 -8.87 12.29 3.14
N SER A 95 -7.87 12.46 2.28
CA SER A 95 -6.63 11.70 2.26
C SER A 95 -5.78 11.89 3.52
N MET A 96 -5.25 10.80 4.08
CA MET A 96 -4.27 10.81 5.18
C MET A 96 -2.89 11.35 4.76
N SER A 97 -2.57 11.31 3.47
CA SER A 97 -1.27 11.72 2.91
C SER A 97 -1.40 12.96 2.04
N LYS A 98 -0.37 13.79 2.00
CA LYS A 98 -0.25 14.92 1.06
C LYS A 98 0.91 14.65 0.11
N TRP A 99 0.61 14.72 -1.19
CA TRP A 99 1.60 14.63 -2.25
C TRP A 99 1.62 15.94 -3.04
N SER A 100 2.82 16.43 -3.35
CA SER A 100 3.02 17.66 -4.13
C SER A 100 4.32 17.59 -4.91
N GLN A 101 4.47 18.43 -5.92
CA GLN A 101 5.74 18.61 -6.61
C GLN A 101 6.52 19.79 -6.00
N THR A 102 7.83 19.64 -5.80
CA THR A 102 8.71 20.75 -5.39
C THR A 102 9.09 21.63 -6.58
N SER A 103 9.71 22.79 -6.31
CA SER A 103 10.27 23.68 -7.35
C SER A 103 11.29 23.00 -8.26
N GLU A 104 12.00 22.00 -7.76
CA GLU A 104 13.02 21.24 -8.50
C GLU A 104 12.41 20.09 -9.34
N GLY A 105 11.09 19.93 -9.29
CA GLY A 105 10.35 18.87 -9.98
C GLY A 105 10.26 17.54 -9.22
N ASN A 106 10.74 17.48 -7.97
CA ASN A 106 10.73 16.27 -7.16
C ASN A 106 9.34 15.99 -6.57
N LEU A 107 9.02 14.72 -6.34
CA LEU A 107 7.81 14.32 -5.63
C LEU A 107 8.05 14.42 -4.12
N LEU A 108 7.22 15.22 -3.43
CA LEU A 108 7.21 15.37 -1.99
C LEU A 108 5.99 14.67 -1.40
N GLY A 109 6.23 13.66 -0.56
CA GLY A 109 5.20 12.98 0.21
C GLY A 109 5.27 13.34 1.68
N THR A 110 4.13 13.63 2.30
CA THR A 110 4.03 13.88 3.75
C THR A 110 2.80 13.22 4.35
N MET A 111 2.87 12.89 5.64
CA MET A 111 1.75 12.33 6.39
C MET A 111 1.88 12.74 7.86
N GLU A 112 0.74 13.08 8.48
CA GLU A 112 0.63 13.41 9.90
C GLU A 112 -0.62 12.73 10.46
N LEU A 113 -0.44 11.80 11.40
CA LEU A 113 -1.55 11.01 11.97
C LEU A 113 -1.37 10.81 13.48
N PRO A 114 -2.48 10.66 14.25
CA PRO A 114 -2.43 10.18 15.62
C PRO A 114 -1.78 8.80 15.70
N MET A 115 -0.80 8.64 16.58
CA MET A 115 -0.04 7.40 16.70
C MET A 115 0.22 7.06 18.17
N ALA A 116 -0.84 6.60 18.83
CA ALA A 116 -0.82 6.21 20.24
C ALA A 116 -0.29 4.78 20.43
N VAL A 117 1.02 4.60 20.24
CA VAL A 117 1.71 3.30 20.40
C VAL A 117 2.51 3.24 21.71
N GLY A 118 2.99 2.06 22.08
CA GLY A 118 3.78 1.86 23.30
C GLY A 118 4.75 0.69 23.17
N ILE A 119 5.99 0.91 23.61
CA ILE A 119 7.02 -0.12 23.69
C ILE A 119 7.11 -0.77 25.09
N VAL A 120 6.30 -0.27 26.04
CA VAL A 120 6.21 -0.81 27.41
C VAL A 120 4.75 -1.13 27.73
N GLY A 121 4.49 -2.37 28.16
CA GLY A 121 3.18 -2.82 28.65
C GLY A 121 2.23 -3.35 27.56
N GLY A 122 1.19 -4.07 27.97
CA GLY A 122 0.28 -4.74 27.04
C GLY A 122 0.91 -5.95 26.34
N ALA A 123 0.40 -6.29 25.16
CA ALA A 123 0.87 -7.46 24.39
C ALA A 123 2.33 -7.32 23.94
N SER A 124 2.84 -6.10 23.76
CA SER A 124 4.23 -5.86 23.36
C SER A 124 5.28 -6.35 24.37
N LYS A 125 4.91 -6.54 25.64
CA LYS A 125 5.80 -7.09 26.69
C LYS A 125 5.57 -8.57 26.97
N VAL A 126 4.43 -9.13 26.56
CA VAL A 126 4.02 -10.50 26.95
C VAL A 126 4.10 -11.46 25.77
N HIS A 127 3.80 -10.99 24.55
CA HIS A 127 3.78 -11.82 23.37
C HIS A 127 5.20 -11.96 22.78
N PRO A 128 5.80 -13.17 22.73
CA PRO A 128 7.20 -13.33 22.31
C PRO A 128 7.49 -12.79 20.91
N ALA A 129 6.59 -13.00 19.95
CA ALA A 129 6.75 -12.45 18.61
C ALA A 129 6.74 -10.91 18.56
N ALA A 130 5.94 -10.25 19.42
CA ALA A 130 5.90 -8.79 19.46
C ALA A 130 7.21 -8.22 20.04
N GLN A 131 7.77 -8.88 21.06
CA GLN A 131 9.09 -8.55 21.61
C GLN A 131 10.19 -8.73 20.57
N ALA A 132 10.18 -9.85 19.85
CA ALA A 132 11.15 -10.12 18.78
C ALA A 132 11.06 -9.07 17.66
N ASN A 133 9.84 -8.70 17.24
CA ASN A 133 9.65 -7.67 16.21
C ASN A 133 10.12 -6.29 16.68
N LEU A 134 9.85 -5.89 17.93
CA LEU A 134 10.39 -4.64 18.49
C LEU A 134 11.91 -4.65 18.56
N ALA A 135 12.52 -5.79 18.89
CA ALA A 135 13.97 -5.95 18.89
C ALA A 135 14.57 -5.89 17.47
N ILE A 136 13.91 -6.48 16.47
CA ILE A 136 14.30 -6.38 15.05
C ILE A 136 14.26 -4.92 14.57
N LEU A 137 13.21 -4.18 14.96
CA LEU A 137 13.09 -2.76 14.63
C LEU A 137 14.11 -1.89 15.38
N GLY A 138 14.67 -2.37 16.50
CA GLY A 138 15.68 -1.65 17.27
C GLY A 138 15.19 -0.34 17.89
N VAL A 139 13.88 -0.22 18.15
CA VAL A 139 13.29 1.01 18.70
C VAL A 139 13.57 1.13 20.20
N GLU A 140 14.04 2.30 20.63
CA GLU A 140 14.28 2.63 22.03
C GLU A 140 13.14 3.44 22.63
N THR A 141 12.33 4.09 21.78
CA THR A 141 11.21 4.93 22.19
C THR A 141 9.91 4.60 21.45
N ALA A 142 8.77 4.95 22.07
CA ALA A 142 7.47 4.82 21.40
C ALA A 142 7.33 5.80 20.22
N GLN A 143 8.06 6.91 20.24
CA GLN A 143 8.10 7.91 19.17
C GLN A 143 8.80 7.36 17.93
N GLU A 144 9.90 6.59 18.09
CA GLU A 144 10.57 5.92 16.98
C GLU A 144 9.67 4.85 16.36
N LEU A 145 9.01 4.03 17.18
CA LEU A 145 8.02 3.06 16.69
C LEU A 145 6.90 3.76 15.89
N ALA A 146 6.39 4.87 16.42
CA ALA A 146 5.37 5.68 15.74
C ALA A 146 5.86 6.20 14.38
N GLY A 147 7.12 6.68 14.32
CA GLY A 147 7.77 7.11 13.09
C GLY A 147 7.90 5.98 12.07
N ILE A 148 8.39 4.80 12.47
CA ILE A 148 8.54 3.62 11.60
C ILE A 148 7.19 3.20 11.02
N ILE A 149 6.15 3.09 11.86
CA ILE A 149 4.79 2.74 11.42
C ILE A 149 4.29 3.74 10.38
N LEU A 150 4.48 5.04 10.62
CA LEU A 150 4.03 6.08 9.70
C LEU A 150 4.84 6.09 8.39
N CYS A 151 6.15 5.84 8.44
CA CYS A 151 6.99 5.64 7.26
C CYS A 151 6.49 4.48 6.40
N ALA A 152 6.15 3.34 7.02
CA ALA A 152 5.57 2.21 6.33
C ALA A 152 4.23 2.57 5.67
N GLY A 153 3.38 3.34 6.36
CA GLY A 153 2.12 3.87 5.82
C GLY A 153 2.32 4.76 4.59
N LEU A 154 3.26 5.71 4.63
CA LEU A 154 3.57 6.58 3.50
C LEU A 154 4.16 5.78 2.31
N ALA A 155 5.06 4.84 2.57
CA ALA A 155 5.65 3.98 1.55
C ALA A 155 4.59 3.09 0.86
N GLN A 156 3.70 2.48 1.65
CA GLN A 156 2.59 1.68 1.12
C GLN A 156 1.64 2.53 0.26
N ASN A 157 1.39 3.78 0.67
CA ASN A 157 0.59 4.71 -0.09
C ASN A 157 1.24 5.08 -1.43
N LEU A 158 2.53 5.40 -1.42
CA LEU A 158 3.29 5.67 -2.64
C LEU A 158 3.22 4.49 -3.61
N GLY A 159 3.46 3.27 -3.13
CA GLY A 159 3.38 2.06 -3.95
C GLY A 159 2.00 1.89 -4.60
N ALA A 160 0.92 2.13 -3.84
CA ALA A 160 -0.44 2.05 -4.36
C ALA A 160 -0.74 3.14 -5.41
N LEU A 161 -0.34 4.39 -5.16
CA LEU A 161 -0.52 5.48 -6.12
C LEU A 161 0.29 5.25 -7.40
N ARG A 162 1.56 4.86 -7.27
CA ARG A 162 2.43 4.54 -8.42
C ARG A 162 1.86 3.41 -9.28
N ALA A 163 1.28 2.40 -8.64
CA ALA A 163 0.70 1.28 -9.36
C ALA A 163 -0.62 1.65 -10.08
N LEU A 164 -1.35 2.67 -9.59
CA LEU A 164 -2.54 3.25 -10.25
C LEU A 164 -2.19 4.24 -11.35
N SER A 165 -1.10 5.00 -11.19
CA SER A 165 -0.63 6.00 -12.15
C SER A 165 0.10 5.38 -13.34
N THR A 166 0.60 4.15 -13.18
CA THR A 166 1.20 3.36 -14.25
C THR A 166 0.20 2.32 -14.74
N LYS A 167 0.40 1.74 -15.95
CA LYS A 167 -0.45 0.66 -16.51
C LYS A 167 -0.50 -0.63 -15.64
N GLY A 168 0.12 -0.62 -14.45
CA GLY A 168 0.63 -1.79 -13.73
C GLY A 168 -0.37 -2.60 -12.92
N ILE A 169 -1.40 -2.02 -12.29
CA ILE A 169 -2.30 -2.84 -11.44
C ILE A 169 -3.12 -3.81 -12.28
N GLN A 170 -3.75 -3.34 -13.35
CA GLN A 170 -4.59 -4.20 -14.19
C GLN A 170 -3.74 -5.25 -14.91
N ALA A 171 -2.61 -4.85 -15.51
CA ALA A 171 -1.73 -5.80 -16.19
C ALA A 171 -1.12 -6.84 -15.23
N GLY A 172 -0.67 -6.42 -14.05
CA GLY A 172 -0.08 -7.30 -13.02
C GLY A 172 -1.09 -8.27 -12.41
N HIS A 173 -2.28 -7.78 -12.03
CA HIS A 173 -3.36 -8.64 -11.56
C HIS A 173 -3.82 -9.61 -12.64
N MET A 174 -3.91 -9.17 -13.89
CA MET A 174 -4.30 -10.04 -15.00
C MET A 174 -3.27 -11.12 -15.27
N LYS A 175 -1.97 -10.80 -15.15
CA LYS A 175 -0.88 -11.78 -15.24
C LYS A 175 -0.96 -12.81 -14.12
N LEU A 176 -1.18 -12.38 -12.88
CA LEU A 176 -1.32 -13.29 -11.74
C LEU A 176 -2.59 -14.15 -11.85
N HIS A 177 -3.71 -13.54 -12.25
CA HIS A 177 -4.98 -14.25 -12.46
C HIS A 177 -4.85 -15.31 -13.56
N ALA A 178 -4.20 -14.98 -14.68
CA ALA A 178 -3.92 -15.96 -15.74
C ALA A 178 -3.05 -17.12 -15.25
N LYS A 179 -2.01 -16.85 -14.46
CA LYS A 179 -1.19 -17.91 -13.82
C LYS A 179 -2.02 -18.78 -12.87
N ASN A 180 -2.87 -18.18 -12.05
CA ASN A 180 -3.72 -18.93 -11.13
C ASN A 180 -4.70 -19.84 -11.88
N MET A 181 -5.32 -19.38 -12.98
CA MET A 181 -6.19 -20.24 -13.79
C MET A 181 -5.43 -21.40 -14.41
N ALA A 182 -4.20 -21.17 -14.89
CA ALA A 182 -3.35 -22.23 -15.44
C ALA A 182 -2.98 -23.28 -14.38
N VAL A 183 -2.57 -22.84 -13.19
CA VAL A 183 -2.29 -23.73 -12.05
C VAL A 183 -3.54 -24.51 -11.65
N SER A 184 -4.71 -23.86 -11.57
CA SER A 184 -5.98 -24.53 -11.26
C SER A 184 -6.40 -25.56 -12.31
N ALA A 185 -6.00 -25.38 -13.58
CA ALA A 185 -6.20 -26.37 -14.64
C ALA A 185 -5.23 -27.55 -14.56
N GLY A 186 -4.23 -27.49 -13.66
CA GLY A 186 -3.24 -28.55 -13.47
C GLY A 186 -1.94 -28.35 -14.27
N ALA A 187 -1.65 -27.13 -14.74
CA ALA A 187 -0.39 -26.82 -15.39
C ALA A 187 0.77 -26.80 -14.37
N VAL A 188 1.93 -27.35 -14.75
CA VAL A 188 3.14 -27.43 -13.91
C VAL A 188 4.38 -26.92 -14.64
N GLY A 189 5.34 -26.35 -13.89
CA GLY A 189 6.59 -25.86 -14.46
C GLY A 189 6.36 -24.84 -15.59
N ASP A 190 6.98 -25.09 -16.74
CA ASP A 190 6.94 -24.20 -17.91
C ASP A 190 5.54 -24.10 -18.56
N GLU A 191 4.66 -25.08 -18.32
CA GLU A 191 3.27 -25.07 -18.81
C GLU A 191 2.49 -23.86 -18.27
N VAL A 192 2.79 -23.44 -17.03
CA VAL A 192 2.09 -22.32 -16.36
C VAL A 192 2.33 -21.01 -17.12
N ASP A 193 3.58 -20.74 -17.50
CA ASP A 193 3.94 -19.51 -18.19
C ASP A 193 3.43 -19.51 -19.64
N ALA A 194 3.51 -20.65 -20.34
CA ALA A 194 2.98 -20.80 -21.69
C ALA A 194 1.45 -20.58 -21.74
N LEU A 195 0.72 -21.20 -20.82
CA LEU A 195 -0.74 -21.10 -20.77
C LEU A 195 -1.19 -19.70 -20.29
N ALA A 196 -0.48 -19.10 -19.33
CA ALA A 196 -0.75 -17.74 -18.88
C ALA A 196 -0.49 -16.68 -19.97
N ALA A 197 0.52 -16.88 -20.83
CA ALA A 197 0.79 -16.02 -21.98
C ALA A 197 -0.33 -16.14 -23.04
N ARG A 198 -0.74 -17.37 -23.37
CA ARG A 198 -1.89 -17.62 -24.29
C ARG A 198 -3.18 -16.97 -23.76
N LEU A 199 -3.43 -17.06 -22.45
CA LEU A 199 -4.59 -16.43 -21.81
C LEU A 199 -4.55 -14.89 -21.85
N GLN A 200 -3.37 -14.29 -21.70
CA GLN A 200 -3.22 -12.84 -21.78
C GLN A 200 -3.43 -12.30 -23.20
N ALA A 201 -3.00 -13.05 -24.22
CA ALA A 201 -3.18 -12.71 -25.62
C ALA A 201 -4.60 -12.96 -26.14
N TYR A 202 -5.41 -13.76 -25.43
CA TYR A 202 -6.77 -14.07 -25.84
C TYR A 202 -7.74 -12.92 -25.56
N GLU A 203 -8.35 -12.42 -26.63
CA GLU A 203 -9.43 -11.43 -26.61
C GLU A 203 -10.79 -12.14 -26.60
N GLY A 204 -11.29 -12.46 -25.40
CA GLY A 204 -12.57 -13.14 -25.23
C GLY A 204 -12.85 -13.51 -23.77
N HIS A 205 -14.04 -14.08 -23.51
CA HIS A 205 -14.38 -14.58 -22.18
C HIS A 205 -13.51 -15.80 -21.84
N ARG A 206 -12.80 -15.71 -20.72
CA ARG A 206 -11.91 -16.77 -20.25
C ARG A 206 -12.67 -17.66 -19.28
N THR A 207 -12.78 -18.95 -19.59
CA THR A 207 -13.44 -19.94 -18.73
C THR A 207 -12.45 -21.03 -18.33
N GLN A 208 -12.67 -21.62 -17.15
CA GLN A 208 -11.78 -22.68 -16.65
C GLN A 208 -11.71 -23.88 -17.60
N THR A 209 -12.85 -24.27 -18.20
CA THR A 209 -12.93 -25.35 -19.19
C THR A 209 -12.10 -25.09 -20.45
N MET A 210 -12.01 -23.84 -20.89
CA MET A 210 -11.16 -23.46 -22.03
C MET A 210 -9.67 -23.61 -21.67
N VAL A 211 -9.29 -23.24 -20.45
CA VAL A 211 -7.90 -23.35 -19.96
C VAL A 211 -7.49 -24.82 -19.87
N GLU A 212 -8.37 -25.70 -19.39
CA GLU A 212 -8.16 -27.14 -19.32
C GLU A 212 -7.95 -27.74 -20.73
N ALA A 213 -8.81 -27.41 -21.69
CA ALA A 213 -8.67 -27.87 -23.08
C ALA A 213 -7.35 -27.41 -23.72
N TRP A 214 -6.94 -26.15 -23.48
CA TRP A 214 -5.66 -25.65 -23.98
C TRP A 214 -4.45 -26.31 -23.33
N LEU A 215 -4.56 -26.74 -22.08
CA LEU A 215 -3.50 -27.49 -21.42
C LEU A 215 -3.37 -28.90 -22.02
N GLU A 216 -4.47 -29.56 -22.35
CA GLU A 216 -4.46 -30.84 -23.05
C GLU A 216 -3.84 -30.72 -24.45
N GLU A 217 -4.20 -29.69 -25.21
CA GLU A 217 -3.56 -29.38 -26.50
C GLU A 217 -2.04 -29.21 -26.35
N LEU A 218 -1.61 -28.46 -25.33
CA LEU A 218 -0.20 -28.17 -25.08
C LEU A 218 0.62 -29.41 -24.70
N ARG A 219 -0.03 -30.45 -24.18
CA ARG A 219 0.60 -31.74 -23.83
C ARG A 219 0.56 -32.78 -24.95
N GLN A 220 -0.29 -32.58 -25.96
CA GLN A 220 -0.44 -33.48 -27.11
C GLN A 220 0.45 -33.10 -28.31
N GLY A 221 1.00 -31.88 -28.31
CA GLY A 221 2.02 -31.41 -29.24
C GLY A 221 3.43 -31.59 -28.69
#